data_AF-A0A6C0KKW6-F1
#
_entry.id   AF-A0A6C0KKW6-F1
#
_cell.length_a   1.000
_cell.length_b   1.000
_cell.length_c   1.000
_cell.angle_alpha   90.00
_cell.angle_beta   90.00
_cell.angle_gamma   90.00
#
_symmetry.space_group_name_H-M   'P 1'
#
loop_
_entity.id
_entity.type
_entity.pdbx_description
1 polymer ?
#
loop_
_entity_poly.entity_id
_entity_poly.type
_entity_poly.pdbx_seq_one_letter_code
_entity_poly.pdbx_strand_id
1 'polypeptide(L)'
;MDNIIERYIPQILSKKDLQKQKKNIIKSRKLYKKGIYYQRPKVKSFKSRKSNHLARARKLYGIDKIVPSKELAEKTQCSQEALEKIVNKGRGAYYSSGSRPNQTAESWGLARLASVVSGGNASIVDYHILKSGCKKTSKALRLANKTCKKQGKCNLE
;
A
#
# COMPACT_ATOMS: atom_id res chain seq x y z
N MET A 1 2.58 25.31 -5.44
CA MET A 1 1.36 24.48 -5.29
C MET A 1 1.77 23.11 -4.79
N ASP A 2 1.10 22.55 -3.78
CA ASP A 2 1.37 21.17 -3.35
C ASP A 2 1.14 20.21 -4.52
N ASN A 3 2.22 19.58 -5.02
CA ASN A 3 2.10 18.60 -6.09
C ASN A 3 1.34 17.37 -5.56
N ILE A 4 0.18 17.08 -6.16
CA ILE A 4 -0.63 15.91 -5.84
C ILE A 4 -0.54 14.95 -7.03
N ILE A 5 -0.12 13.72 -6.75
CA ILE A 5 -0.05 12.63 -7.72
C ILE A 5 -1.40 12.51 -8.44
N GLU A 6 -1.39 12.56 -9.77
CA GLU A 6 -2.59 12.56 -10.62
C GLU A 6 -3.55 11.41 -10.31
N ARG A 7 -3.00 10.22 -10.00
CA ARG A 7 -3.78 9.04 -9.62
C ARG A 7 -4.64 9.24 -8.37
N TYR A 8 -4.34 10.22 -7.51
CA TYR A 8 -5.10 10.53 -6.30
C TYR A 8 -6.27 11.48 -6.55
N ILE A 9 -6.28 12.12 -7.72
CA ILE A 9 -7.25 13.12 -8.18
C ILE A 9 -7.70 12.78 -9.61
N PRO A 10 -8.29 11.60 -9.84
CA PRO A 10 -8.61 11.14 -11.20
C PRO A 10 -9.66 12.02 -11.88
N GLN A 11 -9.53 12.21 -13.20
CA GLN A 11 -10.40 13.10 -14.00
C GLN A 11 -11.86 12.63 -14.10
N ILE A 12 -12.14 11.37 -13.75
CA ILE A 12 -13.51 10.83 -13.66
C ILE A 12 -14.35 11.49 -12.55
N LEU A 13 -13.71 12.22 -11.62
CA LEU A 13 -14.44 12.93 -10.57
C LEU A 13 -15.21 14.13 -11.15
N SER A 14 -16.39 14.41 -10.58
CA SER A 14 -17.04 15.70 -10.84
C SER A 14 -16.12 16.84 -10.38
N LYS A 15 -16.25 18.03 -10.99
CA LYS A 15 -15.44 19.21 -10.61
C LYS A 15 -15.48 19.48 -9.11
N LYS A 16 -16.66 19.35 -8.49
CA LYS A 16 -16.89 19.49 -7.04
C LYS A 16 -16.14 18.44 -6.22
N ASP A 17 -16.27 17.16 -6.59
CA ASP A 17 -15.59 16.07 -5.87
C ASP A 17 -14.07 16.09 -6.06
N LEU A 18 -13.59 16.53 -7.22
CA LEU A 18 -12.16 16.74 -7.49
C LEU A 18 -11.57 17.80 -6.56
N GLN A 19 -12.23 18.96 -6.43
CA GLN A 19 -11.82 20.01 -5.50
C GLN A 19 -11.89 19.53 -4.04
N LYS A 20 -12.96 18.81 -3.68
CA LYS A 20 -13.11 18.20 -2.34
C LYS A 20 -11.97 17.23 -2.04
N GLN A 21 -11.59 16.37 -2.99
CA GLN A 21 -10.49 15.42 -2.84
C GLN A 21 -9.14 16.14 -2.66
N LYS A 22 -8.85 17.15 -3.50
CA LYS A 22 -7.64 17.98 -3.39
C LYS A 22 -7.53 18.64 -2.01
N LYS A 23 -8.60 19.31 -1.55
CA LYS A 23 -8.66 19.97 -0.24
C LYS A 23 -8.41 18.98 0.91
N ASN A 24 -9.03 17.80 0.84
CA ASN A 24 -8.88 16.78 1.89
C ASN A 24 -7.48 16.13 1.91
N ILE A 25 -6.83 15.96 0.76
CA ILE A 25 -5.43 15.49 0.70
C ILE A 25 -4.53 16.53 1.37
N ILE A 26 -4.62 17.81 0.98
CA ILE A 26 -3.79 18.89 1.56
C ILE A 26 -4.02 19.00 3.07
N LYS A 27 -5.28 18.96 3.52
CA LYS A 27 -5.63 18.95 4.96
C LYS A 27 -4.99 17.76 5.67
N SER A 28 -5.11 16.56 5.12
CA SER A 28 -4.51 15.34 5.68
C SER A 28 -2.99 15.48 5.85
N ARG A 29 -2.28 15.98 4.82
CA ARG A 29 -0.82 16.17 4.88
C ARG A 29 -0.41 17.15 5.98
N LYS A 30 -1.13 18.26 6.12
CA LYS A 30 -0.88 19.28 7.16
C LYS A 30 -1.12 18.73 8.56
N LEU A 31 -2.22 17.99 8.76
CA LEU A 31 -2.56 17.39 10.04
C LEU A 31 -1.59 16.27 10.44
N TYR A 32 -1.14 15.46 9.49
CA TYR A 32 -0.18 14.39 9.75
C TYR A 32 1.15 14.91 10.32
N LYS A 33 1.64 16.06 9.83
CA LYS A 33 2.83 16.73 10.38
C LYS A 33 2.67 17.15 11.84
N LYS A 34 1.42 17.28 12.32
CA LYS A 34 1.07 17.60 13.72
C LYS A 34 0.72 16.36 14.53
N GLY A 35 0.94 15.15 14.00
CA GLY A 35 0.55 13.89 14.64
C GLY A 35 -0.95 13.57 14.58
N ILE A 36 -1.74 14.31 13.78
CA ILE A 36 -3.19 14.15 13.71
C ILE A 36 -3.57 13.30 12.47
N TYR A 37 -4.17 12.14 12.72
CA TYR A 37 -4.51 11.14 11.69
C TYR A 37 -5.93 11.34 11.12
N TYR A 38 -6.05 12.20 10.11
CA TYR A 38 -7.34 12.54 9.50
C TYR A 38 -7.80 11.53 8.43
N GLN A 39 -8.90 10.82 8.71
CA GLN A 39 -9.58 9.97 7.74
C GLN A 39 -10.42 10.82 6.78
N ARG A 40 -10.17 10.69 5.47
CA ARG A 40 -10.82 11.54 4.45
C ARG A 40 -12.25 11.06 4.16
N PRO A 41 -13.20 11.99 3.93
CA PRO A 41 -14.57 11.65 3.57
C PRO A 41 -14.64 11.05 2.18
N LYS A 42 -15.68 10.24 1.94
CA LYS A 42 -15.97 9.71 0.61
C LYS A 42 -16.44 10.82 -0.35
N VAL A 43 -16.12 10.63 -1.63
CA VAL A 43 -16.61 11.40 -2.78
C VAL A 43 -17.56 10.52 -3.58
N LYS A 44 -18.73 11.05 -3.94
CA LYS A 44 -19.83 10.25 -4.49
C LYS A 44 -19.60 9.87 -5.95
N SER A 45 -18.95 10.74 -6.72
CA SER A 45 -18.69 10.48 -8.14
C SER A 45 -17.63 9.40 -8.40
N PHE A 46 -16.95 8.89 -7.36
CA PHE A 46 -15.94 7.84 -7.53
C PHE A 46 -16.48 6.44 -7.27
N LYS A 47 -16.45 5.60 -8.31
CA LYS A 47 -16.77 4.17 -8.20
C LYS A 47 -15.55 3.38 -7.75
N SER A 48 -15.62 2.79 -6.55
CA SER A 48 -14.54 1.98 -6.00
C SER A 48 -14.48 0.60 -6.65
N ARG A 49 -13.27 0.06 -6.81
CA ARG A 49 -13.02 -1.30 -7.34
C ARG A 49 -12.23 -2.12 -6.34
N LYS A 50 -12.43 -3.45 -6.36
CA LYS A 50 -11.62 -4.39 -5.55
C LYS A 50 -10.16 -4.34 -5.99
N SER A 51 -9.23 -4.55 -5.06
CA SER A 51 -7.79 -4.52 -5.33
C SER A 51 -7.31 -5.83 -5.96
N ASN A 52 -6.71 -5.75 -7.15
CA ASN A 52 -6.09 -6.90 -7.81
C ASN A 52 -4.91 -7.47 -7.01
N HIS A 53 -4.20 -6.63 -6.24
CA HIS A 53 -3.11 -7.10 -5.36
C HIS A 53 -3.63 -8.04 -4.27
N LEU A 54 -4.77 -7.69 -3.65
CA LEU A 54 -5.40 -8.55 -2.65
C LEU A 54 -5.84 -9.88 -3.28
N ALA A 55 -6.51 -9.84 -4.43
CA ALA A 55 -6.92 -11.06 -5.13
C ALA A 55 -5.73 -11.97 -5.48
N ARG A 56 -4.64 -11.40 -5.99
CA ARG A 56 -3.41 -12.14 -6.31
C ARG A 56 -2.77 -12.75 -5.06
N ALA A 57 -2.63 -11.99 -3.98
CA ALA A 57 -2.02 -12.49 -2.75
C ALA A 57 -2.86 -13.60 -2.10
N ARG A 58 -4.20 -13.47 -2.09
CA ARG A 58 -5.11 -14.53 -1.62
C ARG A 58 -4.90 -15.83 -2.38
N LYS A 59 -4.91 -15.76 -3.72
CA LYS A 59 -4.65 -16.93 -4.58
C LYS A 59 -3.26 -17.52 -4.35
N LEU A 60 -2.25 -16.67 -4.15
CA LEU A 60 -0.85 -17.10 -4.00
C LEU A 60 -0.58 -17.89 -2.72
N TYR A 61 -1.25 -17.50 -1.63
CA TYR A 61 -1.04 -18.08 -0.30
C TYR A 61 -2.17 -19.01 0.15
N GLY A 62 -3.29 -19.04 -0.58
CA GLY A 62 -4.46 -19.84 -0.25
C GLY A 62 -5.17 -19.38 1.02
N ILE A 63 -5.21 -18.06 1.27
CA ILE A 63 -5.84 -17.46 2.46
C ILE A 63 -6.77 -16.32 2.06
N ASP A 64 -7.84 -16.08 2.82
CA ASP A 64 -8.84 -15.06 2.50
C ASP A 64 -8.46 -13.66 2.95
N LYS A 65 -7.82 -13.53 4.12
CA LYS A 65 -7.48 -12.24 4.72
C LYS A 65 -5.98 -12.00 4.60
N ILE A 66 -5.61 -11.03 3.78
CA ILE A 66 -4.22 -10.56 3.66
C ILE A 66 -4.01 -9.45 4.67
N VAL A 67 -3.77 -9.85 5.90
CA VAL A 67 -3.50 -9.00 7.07
C VAL A 67 -2.23 -9.52 7.76
N PRO A 68 -1.53 -8.72 8.58
CA PRO A 68 -0.33 -9.16 9.31
C PRO A 68 -0.71 -10.11 10.46
N SER A 69 -1.21 -11.30 10.10
CA SER A 69 -1.57 -12.38 11.01
C SER A 69 -0.45 -13.41 11.09
N LYS A 70 -0.49 -14.23 12.15
CA LYS A 70 0.36 -15.42 12.30
C LYS A 70 0.28 -16.35 11.07
N GLU A 71 -0.92 -16.59 10.56
CA GLU A 71 -1.14 -17.41 9.36
C GLU A 71 -0.41 -16.85 8.13
N LEU A 72 -0.53 -15.54 7.86
CA LEU A 72 0.19 -14.94 6.73
C LEU A 72 1.70 -14.95 6.96
N ALA A 73 2.17 -14.72 8.18
CA ALA A 73 3.58 -14.81 8.56
C ALA A 73 4.17 -16.18 8.24
N GLU A 74 3.49 -17.25 8.64
CA GLU A 74 3.88 -18.64 8.35
C GLU A 74 3.90 -18.93 6.83
N LYS A 75 2.82 -18.57 6.11
CA LYS A 75 2.70 -18.81 4.66
C LYS A 75 3.71 -18.02 3.83
N THR A 76 4.04 -16.80 4.27
CA THR A 76 5.03 -15.93 3.61
C THR A 76 6.46 -16.25 4.03
N GLN A 77 6.64 -16.93 5.17
CA GLN A 77 7.91 -17.10 5.87
C GLN A 77 8.57 -15.75 6.23
N CYS A 78 7.73 -14.79 6.61
CA CYS A 78 8.11 -13.49 7.14
C CYS A 78 7.64 -13.35 8.58
N SER A 79 8.32 -12.55 9.38
CA SER A 79 7.88 -12.23 10.74
C SER A 79 6.62 -11.36 10.70
N GLN A 80 5.76 -11.48 11.71
CA GLN A 80 4.53 -10.70 11.79
C GLN A 80 4.84 -9.20 11.91
N GLU A 81 5.91 -8.84 12.61
CA GLU A 81 6.40 -7.48 12.78
C GLU A 81 6.82 -6.87 11.45
N ALA A 82 7.47 -7.65 10.58
CA ALA A 82 7.85 -7.20 9.24
C ALA A 82 6.62 -6.91 8.38
N LEU A 83 5.60 -7.77 8.44
CA LEU A 83 4.32 -7.57 7.75
C LEU A 83 3.58 -6.33 8.28
N GLU A 84 3.53 -6.15 9.59
CA GLU A 84 2.93 -4.97 10.24
C GLU A 84 3.66 -3.68 9.85
N LYS A 85 5.00 -3.71 9.80
CA LYS A 85 5.82 -2.58 9.34
C LYS A 85 5.46 -2.15 7.92
N ILE A 86 5.21 -3.10 7.01
CA ILE A 86 4.75 -2.79 5.64
C ILE A 86 3.37 -2.14 5.65
N VAL A 87 2.42 -2.66 6.44
CA VAL A 87 1.07 -2.08 6.58
C VAL A 87 1.15 -0.67 7.12
N ASN A 88 1.93 -0.44 8.18
CA ASN A 88 2.16 0.88 8.79
C ASN A 88 2.77 1.88 7.81
N LYS A 89 3.73 1.44 6.99
CA LYS A 89 4.29 2.29 5.93
C LYS A 89 3.22 2.70 4.89
N GLY A 90 2.28 1.80 4.60
CA GLY A 90 1.09 2.11 3.80
C GLY A 90 0.14 3.09 4.49
N ARG A 91 -0.22 2.85 5.76
CA ARG A 91 -1.03 3.79 6.56
C ARG A 91 -0.39 5.18 6.60
N GLY A 92 0.91 5.27 6.86
CA GLY A 92 1.68 6.51 6.83
C GLY A 92 1.57 7.23 5.48
N ALA A 93 1.79 6.53 4.37
CA ALA A 93 1.66 7.10 3.03
C ALA A 93 0.24 7.63 2.74
N TYR A 94 -0.80 6.97 3.26
CA TYR A 94 -2.17 7.47 3.14
C TYR A 94 -2.33 8.87 3.75
N TYR A 95 -1.71 9.14 4.90
CA TYR A 95 -1.82 10.43 5.59
C TYR A 95 -0.83 11.48 5.06
N SER A 96 0.42 11.08 4.80
CA SER A 96 1.54 11.97 4.46
C SER A 96 1.61 12.34 2.98
N SER A 97 1.21 11.43 2.09
CA SER A 97 1.23 11.64 0.63
C SER A 97 -0.18 11.73 0.07
N GLY A 98 -1.11 10.94 0.57
CA GLY A 98 -2.48 10.85 0.07
C GLY A 98 -2.79 9.46 -0.50
N SER A 99 -3.97 9.35 -1.11
CA SER A 99 -4.44 8.10 -1.69
C SER A 99 -5.41 8.36 -2.82
N ARG A 100 -5.76 7.29 -3.55
CA ARG A 100 -6.95 7.28 -4.40
C ARG A 100 -8.21 7.64 -3.57
N PRO A 101 -9.26 8.18 -4.21
CA PRO A 101 -10.50 8.50 -3.51
C PRO A 101 -11.13 7.27 -2.85
N ASN A 102 -11.91 7.51 -1.80
CA ASN A 102 -12.70 6.49 -1.07
C ASN A 102 -11.87 5.37 -0.41
N GLN A 103 -10.57 5.59 -0.20
CA GLN A 103 -9.70 4.67 0.56
C GLN A 103 -9.67 5.00 2.06
N THR A 104 -9.34 4.00 2.87
CA THR A 104 -8.95 4.17 4.28
C THR A 104 -7.45 3.95 4.42
N ALA A 105 -6.88 4.41 5.54
CA ALA A 105 -5.48 4.10 5.85
C ALA A 105 -5.25 2.58 5.87
N GLU A 106 -6.21 1.84 6.45
CA GLU A 106 -6.15 0.38 6.51
C GLU A 106 -6.20 -0.28 5.14
N SER A 107 -7.18 0.06 4.30
CA SER A 107 -7.28 -0.54 2.96
C SER A 107 -6.06 -0.23 2.10
N TRP A 108 -5.45 0.93 2.28
CA TRP A 108 -4.22 1.34 1.62
C TRP A 108 -3.00 0.55 2.13
N GLY A 109 -2.91 0.34 3.45
CA GLY A 109 -1.91 -0.51 4.10
C GLY A 109 -1.97 -1.96 3.64
N LEU A 110 -3.15 -2.58 3.69
CA LEU A 110 -3.35 -3.96 3.27
C LEU A 110 -3.11 -4.18 1.77
N ALA A 111 -3.49 -3.20 0.93
CA ALA A 111 -3.17 -3.25 -0.50
C ALA A 111 -1.66 -3.17 -0.76
N ARG A 112 -0.93 -2.39 0.05
CA ARG A 112 0.55 -2.35 0.01
C ARG A 112 1.14 -3.68 0.44
N LEU A 113 0.71 -4.22 1.58
CA LEU A 113 1.12 -5.55 2.07
C LEU A 113 0.93 -6.62 1.00
N ALA A 114 -0.28 -6.71 0.44
CA ALA A 114 -0.60 -7.66 -0.62
C ALA A 114 0.28 -7.49 -1.86
N SER A 115 0.57 -6.24 -2.25
CA SER A 115 1.50 -5.96 -3.34
C SER A 115 2.92 -6.41 -3.00
N VAL A 116 3.41 -6.16 -1.78
CA VAL A 116 4.75 -6.58 -1.33
C VAL A 116 4.88 -8.11 -1.34
N VAL A 117 3.99 -8.83 -0.67
CA VAL A 117 4.11 -10.30 -0.54
C VAL A 117 3.88 -11.04 -1.85
N SER A 118 3.10 -10.46 -2.78
CA SER A 118 2.86 -11.07 -4.11
C SER A 118 3.83 -10.63 -5.22
N GLY A 119 4.88 -9.87 -4.86
CA GLY A 119 5.92 -9.40 -5.77
C GLY A 119 5.50 -8.27 -6.71
N GLY A 120 4.53 -7.43 -6.33
CA GLY A 120 4.23 -6.20 -7.04
C GLY A 120 5.27 -5.10 -6.80
N ASN A 121 5.16 -3.95 -7.46
CA ASN A 121 6.18 -2.89 -7.38
C ASN A 121 6.45 -2.37 -5.95
N ALA A 122 5.52 -2.54 -5.00
CA ALA A 122 5.76 -2.19 -3.61
C ALA A 122 6.85 -3.07 -2.96
N SER A 123 7.05 -4.31 -3.42
CA SER A 123 8.08 -5.22 -2.90
C SER A 123 9.50 -4.72 -3.15
N ILE A 124 9.69 -3.92 -4.21
CA ILE A 124 10.94 -3.23 -4.53
C ILE A 124 11.16 -2.11 -3.51
N VAL A 125 10.14 -1.27 -3.28
CA VAL A 125 10.23 -0.13 -2.34
C VAL A 125 10.44 -0.59 -0.89
N ASP A 126 9.88 -1.75 -0.53
CA ASP A 126 9.96 -2.33 0.81
C ASP A 126 10.91 -3.53 0.88
N TYR A 127 11.84 -3.64 -0.08
CA TYR A 127 12.75 -4.77 -0.18
C TYR A 127 13.58 -4.98 1.08
N HIS A 128 14.08 -3.90 1.70
CA HIS A 128 14.82 -3.96 2.96
C HIS A 128 14.01 -4.58 4.12
N ILE A 129 12.68 -4.36 4.15
CA ILE A 129 11.81 -4.97 5.17
C ILE A 129 11.69 -6.48 4.92
N LEU A 130 11.54 -6.89 3.65
CA LEU A 130 11.54 -8.31 3.29
C LEU A 130 12.90 -8.98 3.58
N LYS A 131 14.00 -8.29 3.27
CA LYS A 131 15.37 -8.81 3.46
C LYS A 131 15.71 -9.03 4.93
N SER A 132 15.25 -8.14 5.82
CA SER A 132 15.47 -8.24 7.27
C SER A 132 14.44 -9.11 7.98
N GLY A 133 13.19 -9.11 7.51
CA GLY A 133 12.08 -9.73 8.21
C GLY A 133 11.62 -11.08 7.67
N CYS A 134 12.16 -11.57 6.56
CA CYS A 134 11.77 -12.85 5.96
C CYS A 134 12.96 -13.80 5.81
N LYS A 135 12.65 -15.11 5.78
CA LYS A 135 13.66 -16.12 5.43
C LYS A 135 14.21 -15.86 4.03
N LYS A 136 15.51 -16.11 3.81
CA LYS A 136 16.17 -15.93 2.50
C LYS A 136 15.50 -16.75 1.39
N THR A 137 14.94 -17.90 1.73
CA THR A 137 14.22 -18.80 0.82
C THR A 137 12.73 -18.47 0.66
N SER A 138 12.23 -17.45 1.37
CA SER A 138 10.81 -17.09 1.38
C SER A 138 10.29 -16.76 -0.01
N LYS A 139 9.03 -17.17 -0.25
CA LYS A 139 8.35 -16.89 -1.52
C LYS A 139 8.24 -15.37 -1.77
N ALA A 140 7.95 -14.58 -0.73
CA ALA A 140 7.85 -13.13 -0.83
C ALA A 140 9.17 -12.49 -1.32
N LEU A 141 10.31 -12.86 -0.70
CA LEU A 141 11.62 -12.32 -1.08
C LEU A 141 12.06 -12.77 -2.48
N ARG A 142 11.82 -14.04 -2.85
CA ARG A 142 12.08 -14.56 -4.20
C ARG A 142 11.29 -13.79 -5.27
N LEU A 143 10.01 -13.51 -5.01
CA LEU A 143 9.17 -12.74 -5.92
C LEU A 143 9.62 -11.28 -5.99
N ALA A 144 10.02 -10.67 -4.88
CA ALA A 144 10.57 -9.32 -4.86
C ALA A 144 11.83 -9.23 -5.73
N ASN A 145 12.76 -10.18 -5.60
CA ASN A 145 13.96 -10.28 -6.43
C ASN A 145 13.63 -10.44 -7.91
N LYS A 146 12.64 -11.26 -8.27
CA LYS A 146 12.21 -11.43 -9.66
C LYS A 146 11.68 -10.12 -10.24
N THR A 147 10.82 -9.41 -9.51
CA THR A 147 10.24 -8.14 -9.97
C THR A 147 11.29 -7.05 -10.04
N CYS A 148 12.18 -6.99 -9.07
CA CYS A 148 13.35 -6.14 -9.05
C CYS A 148 14.20 -6.30 -10.32
N LYS A 149 14.55 -7.54 -10.70
CA LYS A 149 15.33 -7.83 -11.91
C LYS A 149 14.58 -7.40 -13.17
N LYS A 150 13.29 -7.74 -13.24
CA LYS A 150 12.41 -7.34 -14.35
C LYS A 150 12.32 -5.82 -14.53
N GLN A 151 12.40 -5.05 -13.44
CA GLN A 151 12.30 -3.59 -13.46
C GLN A 151 13.67 -2.90 -13.58
N GLY A 152 14.78 -3.66 -13.60
CA GLY A 152 16.13 -3.09 -13.62
C GLY A 152 16.51 -2.34 -12.34
N LYS A 153 15.96 -2.72 -11.18
CA LYS A 153 16.12 -1.98 -9.91
C LYS A 153 16.77 -2.81 -8.80
N CYS A 154 17.76 -3.65 -9.11
CA CYS A 154 18.35 -4.58 -8.13
C CYS A 154 19.50 -4.11 -7.28
N ASN A 155 19.87 -2.84 -7.40
CA ASN A 155 20.86 -2.22 -6.54
C ASN A 155 20.15 -1.48 -5.39
N LEU A 156 19.23 -2.17 -4.71
CA LEU A 156 18.58 -1.64 -3.52
C LEU A 156 19.36 -2.14 -2.31
N GLU A 157 20.48 -1.47 -2.07
CA GLU A 157 21.22 -1.54 -0.81
C GLU A 157 20.35 -1.05 0.35
#